data_AF-A0A968JCH0-F1
#
_entry.id   AF-A0A968JCH0-F1
#
_cell.length_a   1.000
_cell.length_b   1.000
_cell.length_c   1.000
_cell.angle_alpha   90.00
_cell.angle_beta   90.00
_cell.angle_gamma   90.00
#
_symmetry.space_group_name_H-M   'P 1'
#
loop_
_entity.id
_entity.type
_entity.pdbx_description
1 polymer ?
#
loop_
_entity_poly.entity_id
_entity_poly.type
_entity_poly.pdbx_seq_one_letter_code
_entity_poly.pdbx_strand_id
1 'polypeptide(L)'
;MEEKHPNIELIEFSKNFGKEIATTAGIHNCQGDCCVIIDADMQYPIEKLPEFLDKWEQGNEVVVGIRDKKKTNNIIEILGSSLFYAISSKISSVYIQKGALDYRLIDRKVINEFKN
;
A
#
# COMPACT_ATOMS: atom_id res chain seq x y z
N MET A 1 -10.09 -22.43 13.67
CA MET A 1 -10.16 -21.78 12.34
C MET A 1 -9.09 -22.33 11.40
N GLU A 2 -7.88 -22.62 11.89
CA GLU A 2 -6.78 -23.23 11.12
C GLU A 2 -7.17 -24.49 10.33
N GLU A 3 -7.93 -25.43 10.90
CA GLU A 3 -8.29 -26.68 10.19
C GLU A 3 -9.11 -26.48 8.91
N LYS A 4 -9.80 -25.34 8.73
CA LYS A 4 -10.61 -25.05 7.53
C LYS A 4 -9.94 -24.10 6.55
N HIS A 5 -8.94 -23.34 6.98
CA HIS A 5 -8.27 -22.32 6.16
C HIS A 5 -6.76 -22.31 6.46
N PRO A 6 -6.00 -23.26 5.90
CA PRO A 6 -4.57 -23.42 6.19
C PRO A 6 -3.71 -22.24 5.68
N ASN A 7 -4.26 -21.39 4.82
CA ASN A 7 -3.62 -20.23 4.23
C ASN A 7 -3.99 -18.90 4.93
N ILE A 8 -4.66 -18.97 6.08
CA ILE A 8 -5.04 -17.78 6.86
C ILE A 8 -4.30 -17.80 8.19
N GLU A 9 -3.55 -16.73 8.45
CA GLU A 9 -2.88 -16.45 9.71
C GLU A 9 -3.54 -15.24 10.38
N LEU A 10 -3.69 -15.28 11.70
CA LEU A 10 -4.28 -14.20 12.50
C LEU A 10 -3.24 -13.62 13.46
N ILE A 11 -3.06 -12.29 13.40
CA ILE A 11 -2.30 -11.53 14.39
C ILE A 11 -3.29 -10.77 15.26
N GLU A 12 -3.42 -11.19 16.52
CA GLU A 12 -4.28 -10.52 17.50
C GLU A 12 -3.45 -9.62 18.42
N PHE A 13 -3.86 -8.37 18.55
CA PHE A 13 -3.22 -7.41 19.45
C PHE A 13 -3.88 -7.41 20.83
N SER A 14 -3.09 -7.15 21.88
CA SER A 14 -3.60 -7.01 23.25
C SER A 14 -4.56 -5.83 23.45
N LYS A 15 -4.54 -4.86 22.52
CA LYS A 15 -5.45 -3.71 22.46
C LYS A 15 -5.44 -3.10 21.05
N ASN A 16 -6.25 -2.08 20.82
CA ASN A 16 -6.21 -1.33 19.57
C ASN A 16 -4.95 -0.43 19.51
N PHE A 17 -4.12 -0.63 18.49
CA PHE A 17 -2.93 0.17 18.20
C PHE A 17 -3.04 1.04 16.93
N GLY A 18 -4.16 0.97 16.21
CA GLY A 18 -4.36 1.70 14.95
C GLY A 18 -3.89 0.94 13.70
N LYS A 19 -4.23 1.50 12.53
CA LYS A 19 -4.07 0.87 11.21
C LYS A 19 -2.60 0.65 10.85
N GLU A 20 -1.76 1.64 11.11
CA GLU A 20 -0.36 1.67 10.70
C GLU A 20 0.46 0.61 11.44
N ILE A 21 0.22 0.46 12.76
CA ILE A 21 0.86 -0.56 13.58
C ILE A 21 0.39 -1.95 13.16
N ALA A 22 -0.92 -2.13 12.91
CA ALA A 22 -1.46 -3.39 12.43
C ALA A 22 -0.87 -3.80 11.07
N THR A 23 -0.78 -2.85 10.14
CA THR A 23 -0.18 -3.05 8.81
C THR A 23 1.29 -3.44 8.94
N THR A 24 2.04 -2.75 9.80
CA THR A 24 3.47 -3.03 10.03
C THR A 24 3.69 -4.44 10.58
N ALA A 25 2.88 -4.88 11.55
CA ALA A 25 2.95 -6.24 12.08
C ALA A 25 2.65 -7.29 10.99
N GLY A 26 1.66 -7.03 10.12
CA GLY A 26 1.37 -7.89 8.97
C GLY A 26 2.54 -7.99 8.00
N ILE A 27 3.20 -6.87 7.68
CA ILE A 27 4.39 -6.85 6.82
C ILE A 27 5.54 -7.65 7.46
N HIS A 28 5.79 -7.47 8.76
CA HIS A 28 6.83 -8.20 9.50
C HIS A 28 6.65 -9.72 9.46
N ASN A 29 5.40 -10.18 9.57
CA ASN A 29 5.09 -11.61 9.58
C ASN A 29 4.87 -12.20 8.19
N CYS A 30 4.86 -11.38 7.12
CA CYS A 30 4.63 -11.86 5.76
C CYS A 30 5.76 -12.78 5.26
N GLN A 31 5.39 -14.00 4.83
CA GLN A 31 6.30 -15.05 4.36
C GLN A 31 6.37 -15.20 2.82
N GLY A 32 5.52 -14.53 2.05
CA GLY A 32 5.53 -14.60 0.58
C GLY A 32 6.61 -13.77 -0.12
N ASP A 33 6.91 -14.02 -1.39
CA ASP A 33 7.93 -13.26 -2.16
C ASP A 33 7.54 -11.78 -2.39
N CYS A 34 6.27 -11.46 -2.21
CA CYS A 34 5.75 -10.11 -2.13
C CYS A 34 4.64 -10.01 -1.07
N CYS A 35 4.31 -8.81 -0.63
CA CYS A 35 3.19 -8.52 0.27
C CYS A 35 2.22 -7.55 -0.41
N VAL A 36 0.94 -7.90 -0.40
CA VAL A 36 -0.14 -7.04 -0.88
C VAL A 36 -0.90 -6.52 0.34
N ILE A 37 -1.04 -5.20 0.43
CA ILE A 37 -1.73 -4.53 1.54
C ILE A 37 -3.07 -4.04 1.02
N ILE A 38 -4.16 -4.48 1.66
CA ILE A 38 -5.54 -4.21 1.24
C ILE A 38 -6.40 -3.86 2.45
N ASP A 39 -7.35 -2.95 2.27
CA ASP A 39 -8.37 -2.65 3.28
C ASP A 39 -9.49 -3.71 3.23
N ALA A 40 -10.04 -4.06 4.39
CA ALA A 40 -11.05 -5.13 4.53
C ALA A 40 -12.45 -4.74 4.05
N ASP A 41 -12.67 -3.48 3.66
CA ASP A 41 -13.98 -2.95 3.26
C ASP A 41 -14.32 -3.21 1.77
N MET A 42 -13.45 -3.95 1.06
CA MET A 42 -13.61 -4.33 -0.35
C MET A 42 -13.78 -3.14 -1.29
N GLN A 43 -13.34 -1.93 -0.92
CA GLN A 43 -13.38 -0.78 -1.82
C GLN A 43 -12.43 -0.93 -3.02
N TYR A 44 -11.44 -1.81 -2.91
CA TYR A 44 -10.48 -2.05 -3.98
C TYR A 44 -10.89 -3.26 -4.85
N PRO A 45 -10.94 -3.11 -6.20
CA PRO A 45 -11.25 -4.21 -7.10
C PRO A 45 -10.12 -5.24 -7.08
N ILE A 46 -10.39 -6.40 -6.48
CA ILE A 46 -9.44 -7.52 -6.37
C ILE A 46 -9.02 -8.01 -7.77
N GLU A 47 -9.86 -7.77 -8.79
CA GLU A 47 -9.60 -8.08 -10.19
C GLU A 47 -8.38 -7.34 -10.76
N LYS A 48 -7.90 -6.27 -10.11
CA LYS A 48 -6.67 -5.55 -10.50
C LYS A 48 -5.39 -6.17 -9.94
N LEU A 49 -5.48 -7.14 -9.03
CA LEU A 49 -4.30 -7.78 -8.44
C LEU A 49 -3.36 -8.44 -9.48
N PRO A 50 -3.84 -9.08 -10.56
CA PRO A 50 -2.96 -9.59 -11.62
C PRO A 50 -2.09 -8.50 -12.26
N GLU A 51 -2.62 -7.29 -12.49
CA GLU A 51 -1.84 -6.18 -13.02
C GLU A 51 -0.70 -5.77 -12.07
N PHE A 52 -0.93 -5.86 -10.75
CA PHE A 52 0.10 -5.57 -9.76
C PHE A 52 1.22 -6.62 -9.79
N LEU A 53 0.85 -7.89 -9.92
CA LEU A 53 1.81 -8.99 -10.05
C LEU A 53 2.63 -8.86 -11.34
N ASP A 54 2.00 -8.59 -12.48
CA ASP A 54 2.69 -8.38 -13.75
C ASP A 54 3.73 -7.25 -13.65
N LYS A 55 3.38 -6.15 -12.96
CA LYS A 55 4.30 -5.03 -12.72
C LYS A 55 5.43 -5.43 -11.77
N TRP A 56 5.14 -6.17 -10.71
CA TRP A 56 6.17 -6.66 -9.79
C TRP A 56 7.15 -7.60 -10.49
N GLU A 57 6.65 -8.55 -11.30
CA GLU A 57 7.47 -9.49 -12.08
C GLU A 57 8.37 -8.80 -13.12
N GLN A 58 8.02 -7.59 -13.56
CA GLN A 58 8.89 -6.72 -14.38
C GLN A 58 10.08 -6.12 -13.60
N GLY A 59 10.22 -6.42 -12.30
CA GLY A 59 11.31 -5.97 -11.43
C GLY A 59 10.99 -4.72 -10.61
N ASN A 60 9.72 -4.32 -10.51
CA ASN A 60 9.32 -3.17 -9.69
C ASN A 60 9.20 -3.57 -8.21
N GLU A 61 10.01 -2.96 -7.34
CA GLU A 61 10.06 -3.31 -5.91
C GLU A 61 8.84 -2.78 -5.12
N VAL A 62 8.17 -1.75 -5.64
CA VAL A 62 6.95 -1.18 -5.06
C VAL A 62 5.97 -0.86 -6.19
N VAL A 63 4.76 -1.43 -6.12
CA VAL A 63 3.65 -1.15 -7.04
C VAL A 63 2.51 -0.53 -6.25
N VAL A 64 2.02 0.63 -6.69
CA VAL A 64 0.95 1.38 -6.00
C VAL A 64 -0.23 1.61 -6.93
N GLY A 65 -1.44 1.49 -6.38
CA GLY A 65 -2.64 1.91 -7.08
C GLY A 65 -2.72 3.43 -7.11
N ILE A 66 -3.02 3.99 -8.28
CA ILE A 66 -3.34 5.41 -8.39
C ILE A 66 -4.84 5.57 -8.58
N ARG A 67 -5.42 6.58 -7.93
CA ARG A 67 -6.80 6.98 -8.24
C ARG A 67 -6.85 7.44 -9.70
N ASP A 68 -7.83 6.95 -10.43
CA ASP A 68 -8.19 7.54 -11.72
C ASP A 68 -8.40 9.04 -11.52
N LYS A 69 -7.88 9.85 -12.44
CA LYS A 69 -8.03 11.31 -12.40
C LYS A 69 -9.52 11.64 -12.37
N LYS A 70 -10.07 11.88 -11.17
CA LYS A 70 -11.33 12.61 -11.05
C LYS A 70 -11.12 13.93 -11.78
N LYS A 71 -12.06 14.30 -12.65
CA LYS A 71 -12.27 15.70 -13.03
C LYS A 71 -12.66 16.45 -11.76
N THR A 72 -11.68 16.81 -10.93
CA THR A 72 -11.89 17.75 -9.84
C THR A 72 -12.08 19.12 -10.48
N ASN A 73 -13.32 19.60 -10.52
CA ASN A 73 -13.64 20.95 -11.02
C ASN A 73 -13.33 22.04 -9.98
N ASN A 74 -12.85 21.67 -8.78
CA ASN A 74 -12.60 22.58 -7.68
C ASN A 74 -11.14 23.08 -7.71
N ILE A 75 -10.96 24.32 -8.15
CA ILE A 75 -9.66 24.99 -8.30
C ILE A 75 -8.88 25.03 -6.97
N ILE A 76 -9.59 25.12 -5.83
CA ILE A 76 -8.98 25.19 -4.49
C ILE A 76 -8.27 23.87 -4.12
N GLU A 77 -8.89 22.72 -4.42
CA GLU A 77 -8.30 21.41 -4.18
C GLU A 77 -7.07 21.15 -5.07
N ILE A 78 -7.12 21.63 -6.32
CA ILE A 78 -5.99 21.53 -7.25
C ILE A 78 -4.81 22.37 -6.75
N LEU A 79 -5.07 23.60 -6.29
CA LEU A 79 -4.03 24.49 -5.76
C LEU A 79 -3.42 23.93 -4.47
N GLY A 80 -4.25 23.53 -3.51
CA GLY A 80 -3.79 22.97 -2.24
C GLY A 80 -2.95 21.71 -2.42
N SER A 81 -3.41 20.79 -3.28
CA SER A 81 -2.63 19.58 -3.59
C SER A 81 -1.32 19.91 -4.31
N SER A 82 -1.32 20.82 -5.29
CA SER A 82 -0.10 21.21 -6.01
C SER A 82 0.95 21.83 -5.07
N LEU A 83 0.52 22.67 -4.12
CA LEU A 83 1.41 23.25 -3.12
C LEU A 83 2.00 22.20 -2.18
N PHE A 84 1.17 21.26 -1.70
CA PHE A 84 1.63 20.14 -0.89
C PHE A 84 2.73 19.34 -1.60
N TYR A 85 2.48 18.90 -2.85
CA TYR A 85 3.46 18.12 -3.60
C TYR A 85 4.74 18.92 -3.91
N ALA A 86 4.63 20.21 -4.20
CA ALA A 86 5.79 21.07 -4.45
C ALA A 86 6.68 21.25 -3.20
N ILE A 87 6.08 21.32 -2.02
CA ILE A 87 6.81 21.38 -0.74
C ILE A 87 7.41 20.01 -0.43
N SER A 88 6.63 18.93 -0.54
CA SER A 88 7.10 17.57 -0.26
C SER A 88 8.24 17.12 -1.19
N SER A 89 8.20 17.48 -2.49
CA SER A 89 9.28 17.17 -3.43
C SER A 89 10.57 17.95 -3.15
N LYS A 90 10.47 19.10 -2.45
CA LYS A 90 11.62 19.94 -2.13
C LYS A 90 12.30 19.53 -0.81
N ILE A 91 11.53 18.93 0.10
CA ILE A 91 12.01 18.51 1.43
C ILE A 91 12.39 17.03 1.44
N SER A 92 11.70 16.19 0.65
CA SER A 92 12.00 14.75 0.57
C SER A 92 12.80 14.43 -0.69
N SER A 93 13.80 13.56 -0.55
CA SER A 93 14.51 12.91 -1.66
C SER A 93 13.66 11.83 -2.34
N VAL A 94 12.42 11.63 -1.87
CA VAL A 94 11.52 10.56 -2.29
C VAL A 94 10.41 11.16 -3.14
N TYR A 95 10.25 10.64 -4.35
CA TYR A 95 9.17 11.04 -5.22
C TYR A 95 7.82 10.53 -4.67
N ILE A 96 6.91 11.45 -4.32
CA ILE A 96 5.56 11.12 -3.89
C ILE A 96 4.61 11.18 -5.09
N GLN A 97 4.15 10.02 -5.56
CA GLN A 97 3.17 9.93 -6.64
C GLN A 97 1.82 10.50 -6.19
N LYS A 98 1.34 11.52 -6.91
CA LYS A 98 0.04 12.14 -6.61
C LYS A 98 -1.11 11.14 -6.80
N GLY A 99 -1.94 11.01 -5.77
CA GLY A 99 -3.13 10.15 -5.82
C GLY A 99 -2.85 8.66 -5.60
N ALA A 100 -1.69 8.31 -5.04
CA ALA A 100 -1.43 6.97 -4.55
C ALA A 100 -2.48 6.56 -3.49
N LEU A 101 -2.90 5.31 -3.56
CA LEU A 101 -3.78 4.64 -2.61
C LEU A 101 -2.95 3.82 -1.62
N ASP A 102 -3.53 3.50 -0.46
CA ASP A 102 -2.94 2.57 0.51
C ASP A 102 -2.82 1.13 -0.04
N TYR A 103 -3.56 0.82 -1.11
CA TYR A 103 -3.43 -0.43 -1.85
C TYR A 103 -2.10 -0.51 -2.61
N ARG A 104 -1.24 -1.42 -2.17
CA ARG A 104 0.12 -1.56 -2.68
C ARG A 104 0.61 -3.00 -2.62
N LEU A 105 1.51 -3.32 -3.55
CA LEU A 105 2.35 -4.51 -3.51
C LEU A 105 3.79 -4.08 -3.24
N ILE A 106 4.45 -4.77 -2.31
CA ILE A 106 5.87 -4.60 -2.00
C ILE A 106 6.64 -5.89 -2.17
N ASP A 107 7.83 -5.80 -2.74
CA ASP A 107 8.76 -6.90 -2.93
C ASP A 107 9.38 -7.38 -1.61
N ARG A 108 9.83 -8.63 -1.56
CA ARG A 108 10.56 -9.23 -0.44
C ARG A 108 11.72 -8.36 0.04
N LYS A 109 12.48 -7.71 -0.84
CA LYS A 109 13.56 -6.80 -0.44
C LYS A 109 13.04 -5.68 0.45
N VAL A 110 11.94 -5.05 0.06
CA VAL A 110 11.31 -3.96 0.84
C VAL A 110 10.80 -4.50 2.16
N ILE A 111 10.16 -5.69 2.18
CA ILE A 111 9.68 -6.33 3.42
C ILE A 111 10.83 -6.57 4.40
N ASN A 112 11.99 -7.01 3.91
CA ASN A 112 13.15 -7.30 4.76
C ASN A 112 13.70 -6.04 5.44
N GLU A 113 13.66 -4.89 4.77
CA GLU A 113 14.07 -3.62 5.39
C GLU A 113 13.16 -3.16 6.53
N PHE A 114 11.90 -3.64 6.59
CA PHE A 114 11.06 -3.37 7.76
C PHE A 114 11.53 -4.12 9.01
N LYS A 115 12.24 -5.25 8.87
CA LYS A 115 12.71 -6.08 9.99
C LYS A 115 14.00 -5.58 10.63
N ASN A 116 14.67 -4.62 9.99
CA ASN A 116 15.93 -4.03 10.46
C ASN A 116 15.72 -2.93 11.51
#